data_AF-A0A7C3WAY5-F1
#
_entry.id   AF-A0A7C3WAY5-F1
#
_cell.length_a   1.000
_cell.length_b   1.000
_cell.length_c   1.000
_cell.angle_alpha   90.00
_cell.angle_beta   90.00
_cell.angle_gamma   90.00
#
_symmetry.space_group_name_H-M   'P 1'
#
loop_
_entity.id
_entity.type
_entity.pdbx_description
1 polymer ?
#
loop_
_entity_poly.entity_id
_entity_poly.type
_entity_poly.pdbx_seq_one_letter_code
_entity_poly.pdbx_strand_id
1 'polypeptide(L)' 'WYMQFFFYTMGETQMGDYKFSSWTLHMASIIIFSTLWGIFLCEWKGSSARTCRLLAAGLTLLVLSTIVVGYGNYLAVAK' A
#
# COMPACT_ATOMS: atom_id res chain seq x y z
N TRP A 1 2.53 -13.80 -6.69
CA TRP A 1 3.97 -13.51 -6.63
C TRP A 1 4.52 -13.05 -7.97
N TYR A 2 4.55 -13.86 -9.04
CA TYR A 2 5.01 -13.36 -10.35
C TYR A 2 4.07 -12.34 -11.03
N MET A 3 2.75 -12.49 -10.89
CA MET A 3 1.80 -11.51 -11.45
C MET A 3 1.94 -10.10 -10.86
N GLN A 4 2.56 -9.99 -9.68
CA GLN A 4 2.88 -8.71 -9.03
C GLN A 4 3.65 -7.79 -9.98
N PHE A 5 4.69 -8.33 -10.63
CA PHE A 5 5.52 -7.57 -11.57
C PHE A 5 4.78 -7.19 -12.85
N PHE A 6 3.82 -8.01 -13.29
CA PHE A 6 3.00 -7.71 -14.46
C PHE A 6 2.09 -6.49 -14.21
N PHE A 7 1.44 -6.44 -13.05
CA PHE A 7 0.64 -5.28 -12.63
C PHE A 7 1.49 -4.05 -12.29
N TYR A 8 2.71 -4.23 -11.77
CA TYR A 8 3.67 -3.15 -11.58
C TYR A 8 3.99 -2.45 -12.91
N THR A 9 4.42 -3.21 -13.93
CA THR A 9 4.80 -2.66 -15.23
C THR A 9 3.61 -2.09 -16.00
N MET A 10 2.41 -2.67 -15.84
CA MET A 10 1.16 -2.10 -16.38
C MET A 10 0.78 -0.77 -15.68
N GLY A 11 0.95 -0.67 -14.36
CA GLY A 11 0.67 0.56 -13.62
C GLY A 11 1.69 1.68 -13.87
N GLU A 12 2.98 1.32 -13.96
CA GLU A 12 4.09 2.22 -14.22
C GLU A 12 3.99 2.91 -15.59
N THR A 13 3.50 2.20 -16.61
CA THR A 13 3.30 2.76 -17.96
C THR A 13 2.21 3.83 -18.02
N GLN A 14 1.24 3.79 -17.10
CA GLN A 14 0.14 4.77 -17.01
C GLN A 14 0.46 5.95 -16.06
N MET A 15 1.59 5.92 -15.32
CA MET A 15 1.93 6.93 -14.30
C MET A 15 2.76 8.13 -14.79
N GLY A 16 3.19 8.17 -16.06
CA GLY A 16 3.85 9.35 -16.66
C GLY A 16 5.08 9.84 -15.88
N ASP A 17 5.09 11.12 -15.48
CA ASP A 17 6.19 11.77 -14.74
C ASP A 17 6.32 11.33 -13.27
N TYR A 18 5.36 10.54 -12.74
CA TYR A 18 5.36 10.07 -11.34
C TYR A 18 6.00 8.70 -11.13
N LYS A 19 6.79 8.22 -12.10
CA LYS A 19 7.48 6.91 -12.08
C LYS A 19 8.28 6.64 -10.79
N PHE A 20 8.79 7.67 -10.13
CA PHE A 20 9.57 7.52 -8.89
C PHE A 20 8.74 7.02 -7.70
N SER A 21 7.44 7.30 -7.64
CA SER A 21 6.54 6.80 -6.58
C SER A 21 6.01 5.39 -6.86
N SER A 22 6.26 4.84 -8.05
CA SER A 22 5.65 3.60 -8.54
C SER A 22 6.01 2.39 -7.67
N TRP A 23 7.26 2.27 -7.22
CA TRP A 23 7.71 1.13 -6.41
C TRP A 23 7.08 1.10 -5.01
N THR A 24 7.07 2.23 -4.31
CA THR A 24 6.53 2.32 -2.95
C THR A 24 5.01 2.20 -2.96
N LEU A 25 4.33 2.83 -3.93
CA LEU A 25 2.88 2.68 -4.12
C LEU A 25 2.51 1.23 -4.43
N HIS A 26 3.32 0.54 -5.24
CA HIS A 26 3.07 -0.86 -5.56
C HIS A 26 3.20 -1.76 -4.32
N MET A 27 4.27 -1.63 -3.54
CA MET A 27 4.43 -2.40 -2.30
C MET A 27 3.33 -2.09 -1.28
N ALA A 28 2.96 -0.81 -1.13
CA ALA A 28 1.85 -0.40 -0.27
C ALA A 28 0.52 -1.00 -0.73
N SER A 29 0.25 -1.01 -2.05
CA SER A 29 -0.99 -1.55 -2.61
C SER A 29 -1.16 -3.03 -2.31
N ILE A 30 -0.09 -3.84 -2.42
CA ILE A 30 -0.15 -5.28 -2.14
C ILE A 30 -0.49 -5.51 -0.66
N ILE A 31 0.10 -4.74 0.25
CA ILE A 31 -0.16 -4.88 1.69
C ILE A 31 -1.59 -4.47 2.02
N ILE A 32 -2.10 -3.40 1.40
CA ILE A 32 -3.49 -2.95 1.57
C ILE A 32 -4.47 -4.01 1.07
N PHE A 33 -4.28 -4.53 -0.15
CA PHE A 33 -5.15 -5.56 -0.73
C PHE A 33 -5.09 -6.89 0.04
N SER A 34 -3.89 -7.30 0.46
CA SER A 34 -3.69 -8.50 1.29
C SER A 34 -4.44 -8.37 2.63
N THR A 35 -4.35 -7.20 3.26
CA THR A 35 -5.02 -6.99 4.56
C THR A 35 -6.53 -6.83 4.42
N LEU A 36 -7.00 -6.16 3.35
CA LEU A 36 -8.42 -6.07 3.02
C LEU A 36 -9.04 -7.46 2.79
N TRP A 37 -8.34 -8.33 2.03
CA TRP A 37 -8.80 -9.68 1.77
C TRP A 37 -8.83 -10.54 3.06
N GLY A 38 -7.82 -10.39 3.92
CA GLY A 38 -7.80 -11.04 5.25
C GLY A 38 -8.96 -10.60 6.14
N ILE A 39 -9.34 -9.31 6.12
CA ILE A 39 -10.52 -8.81 6.84
C ILE A 39 -11.82 -9.33 6.22
N PHE A 40 -11.92 -9.34 4.88
CA PHE A 40 -13.10 -9.82 4.15
C PHE A 40 -13.38 -11.30 4.41
N LEU A 41 -12.34 -12.14 4.42
CA LEU A 41 -12.45 -13.57 4.77
C LEU A 41 -12.77 -13.81 6.26
N CYS A 42 -12.93 -12.76 7.07
CA CYS A 42 -13.22 -12.84 8.50
C CYS A 42 -12.23 -13.73 9.27
N GLU A 43 -11.00 -13.93 8.78
CA GLU A 43 -9.97 -14.77 9.44
C GLU A 43 -9.66 -14.29 10.87
N TRP A 44 -10.05 -13.04 11.16
CA TRP A 44 -9.79 -12.33 12.40
C TRP A 44 -10.90 -12.51 13.45
N LYS A 45 -12.00 -13.21 13.13
CA LYS A 45 -13.18 -13.35 14.02
C LYS A 45 -12.91 -14.09 15.34
N GLY A 46 -11.75 -14.73 15.51
CA GLY A 46 -11.33 -15.38 16.75
C GLY A 46 -10.04 -14.83 17.35
N SER A 47 -9.48 -13.76 16.78
CA SER A 47 -8.19 -13.20 17.22
C SER A 47 -8.37 -12.25 18.41
N SER A 48 -7.36 -12.20 19.29
CA SER A 48 -7.35 -11.29 20.44
C SER A 48 -7.55 -9.84 20.01
N ALA A 49 -8.33 -9.07 20.77
CA ALA A 49 -8.54 -7.63 20.54
C ALA A 49 -7.22 -6.83 20.54
N ARG A 50 -6.14 -7.37 21.13
CA ARG A 50 -4.80 -6.77 21.04
C ARG A 50 -4.20 -6.93 19.64
N THR A 51 -4.34 -8.10 19.03
CA THR A 51 -3.83 -8.40 17.68
C THR A 51 -4.57 -7.57 16.64
N CYS A 52 -5.90 -7.48 16.72
CA CYS A 52 -6.69 -6.64 15.80
C CYS A 52 -6.29 -5.17 15.88
N ARG A 53 -6.05 -4.63 17.10
CA ARG A 53 -5.58 -3.25 17.28
C ARG A 53 -4.18 -3.02 16.72
N LEU A 54 -3.26 -3.97 16.89
CA LEU A 54 -1.91 -3.88 16.32
C LEU A 54 -1.94 -3.88 14.79
N LEU A 55 -2.80 -4.68 14.16
CA LEU A 55 -2.96 -4.60 12.71
C LEU A 55 -3.59 -3.32 12.24
N ALA A 56 -4.65 -2.86 12.91
CA ALA A 56 -5.25 -1.57 12.56
C ALA A 56 -4.21 -0.43 12.67
N ALA A 57 -3.38 -0.44 13.72
CA ALA A 57 -2.30 0.52 13.88
C ALA A 57 -1.23 0.41 12.77
N GLY A 58 -0.80 -0.81 12.44
CA GLY A 58 0.17 -1.06 11.37
C GLY A 58 -0.35 -0.63 10.00
N LEU A 59 -1.62 -0.92 9.69
CA LEU A 59 -2.26 -0.51 8.45
C LEU A 59 -2.37 1.01 8.36
N THR A 60 -2.78 1.66 9.46
CA THR A 60 -2.90 3.12 9.52
C THR A 60 -1.53 3.78 9.32
N LEU A 61 -0.49 3.25 9.97
CA LEU A 61 0.88 3.76 9.82
C LEU A 61 1.38 3.61 8.38
N LEU A 62 1.06 2.51 7.72
CA LEU A 62 1.44 2.25 6.33
C LEU A 62 0.74 3.21 5.36
N VAL A 63 -0.55 3.47 5.56
CA VAL A 63 -1.30 4.47 4.80
C VAL A 63 -0.70 5.87 5.01
N LEU A 64 -0.41 6.26 6.25
CA LEU A 64 0.23 7.54 6.57
C LEU A 64 1.61 7.67 5.89
N SER A 65 2.44 6.63 5.94
CA SER A 65 3.74 6.62 5.28
C SER A 65 3.60 6.81 3.76
N THR A 66 2.60 6.17 3.15
CA THR A 66 2.32 6.31 1.72
C THR A 66 1.94 7.76 1.36
N ILE A 67 1.12 8.42 2.18
CA ILE A 67 0.74 9.84 2.00
C ILE A 67 1.97 10.75 2.10
N VAL A 68 2.83 10.55 3.10
CA VAL A 68 4.04 11.36 3.31
C VAL A 68 4.99 11.23 2.12
N VAL A 69 5.23 10.01 1.62
CA VAL A 69 6.09 9.76 0.45
C VAL A 69 5.48 10.34 -0.83
N GLY A 70 4.16 10.20 -1.00
CA GLY A 70 3.46 10.79 -2.15
C GLY A 70 3.53 12.32 -2.15
N TYR A 71 3.30 12.95 -1.00
CA TYR A 71 3.36 14.40 -0.84
C TYR A 71 4.78 14.96 -1.02
N GLY A 72 5.79 14.27 -0.49
CA GLY A 72 7.20 14.62 -0.72
C GLY A 72 7.60 14.58 -2.19
N ASN A 73 7.14 13.56 -2.93
CA ASN A 73 7.37 13.49 -4.38
C ASN A 73 6.65 14.59 -5.15
N TYR A 74 5.40 14.92 -4.78
CA TYR A 74 4.67 16.02 -5.41
C TYR A 74 5.42 17.36 -5.27
N LEU A 75 5.94 17.66 -4.07
CA LEU A 75 6.78 18.82 -3.82
C LEU A 75 8.10 18.81 -4.60
N ALA A 76 8.69 17.63 -4.83
CA ALA A 76 9.94 17.48 -5.58
C ALA A 76 9.74 17.67 -7.09
N VAL A 77 8.58 17.30 -7.63
CA VAL A 77 8.22 17.49 -9.06
C VAL A 77 7.68 18.89 -9.34
N ALA A 78 7.06 19.55 -8.37
CA ALA A 78 6.58 20.93 -8.48
C ALA A 78 7.70 22.00 -8.49
N LYS A 79 8.97 21.59 -8.45
CA LYS A 79 10.15 22.45 -8.37
C LYS A 79 11.07 22.20 -9.56
#